data_AF-A0A7W4GX24-F1
#
_entry.id   AF-A0A7W4GX24-F1
#
_cell.length_a   1.000
_cell.length_b   1.000
_cell.length_c   1.000
_cell.angle_alpha   90.00
_cell.angle_beta   90.00
_cell.angle_gamma   90.00
#
_symmetry.space_group_name_H-M   'P 1'
#
loop_
_entity.id
_entity.type
_entity.pdbx_description
1 polymer ?
#
loop_
_entity_poly.entity_id
_entity_poly.type
_entity_poly.pdbx_seq_one_letter_code
_entity_poly.pdbx_strand_id
1 'polypeptide(L)'
;MRTYQEPIHVLFRDEPRQFIWRDRLLLVKEVQGRWSQATPWWSGRQVRAARGEEVAPAPAPTRDGEEPPRAEVPPARGDLLSEREVWRVEAGNGSHRGVYELARTVDADNWVLQAVLD
;
A
#
# COMPACT_ATOMS: atom_id res chain seq x y z
N MET A 1 10.28 8.56 -16.47
CA MET A 1 9.80 7.82 -15.28
C MET A 1 9.81 8.72 -14.04
N ARG A 2 8.63 9.08 -13.53
CA ARG A 2 8.44 9.87 -12.30
C ARG A 2 7.59 9.08 -11.31
N THR A 3 8.00 9.03 -10.05
CA THR A 3 7.30 8.31 -8.97
C THR A 3 6.45 9.30 -8.15
N TYR A 4 5.22 8.93 -7.80
CA TYR A 4 4.26 9.84 -7.15
C TYR A 4 3.76 9.34 -5.78
N GLN A 5 3.44 8.06 -5.65
CA GLN A 5 2.79 7.46 -4.46
C GLN A 5 1.52 8.22 -4.00
N GLU A 6 0.85 8.90 -4.93
CA GLU A 6 -0.36 9.68 -4.64
C GLU A 6 -1.59 8.75 -4.61
N PRO A 7 -2.51 8.92 -3.65
CA PRO A 7 -3.77 8.16 -3.63
C PRO A 7 -4.63 8.54 -4.83
N ILE A 8 -5.22 7.53 -5.47
CA ILE A 8 -6.07 7.70 -6.64
C ILE A 8 -7.34 6.86 -6.50
N HIS A 9 -8.40 7.29 -7.17
CA HIS A 9 -9.62 6.49 -7.30
C HIS A 9 -9.54 5.69 -8.58
N VAL A 10 -9.58 4.36 -8.47
CA VAL A 10 -9.55 3.43 -9.60
C VAL A 10 -10.88 2.70 -9.68
N LEU A 11 -11.50 2.71 -10.85
CA LEU A 11 -12.59 1.80 -11.15
C LEU A 11 -11.99 0.44 -11.50
N PHE A 12 -12.01 -0.45 -10.53
CA PHE A 12 -11.51 -1.82 -10.67
C PHE A 12 -12.67 -2.80 -10.70
N ARG A 13 -12.63 -3.78 -11.61
CA ARG A 13 -13.49 -4.97 -11.56
C ARG A 13 -12.60 -6.22 -11.54
N ASP A 14 -12.19 -6.66 -12.72
CA ASP A 14 -11.19 -7.73 -12.90
C ASP A 14 -9.81 -7.13 -13.22
N GLU A 15 -9.83 -5.99 -13.91
CA GLU A 15 -8.68 -5.18 -14.29
C GLU A 15 -9.01 -3.69 -14.08
N PRO A 16 -8.01 -2.81 -13.92
CA PRO A 16 -8.22 -1.37 -13.85
C PRO A 16 -8.77 -0.84 -15.17
N ARG A 17 -9.96 -0.23 -15.15
CA ARG A 17 -10.62 0.31 -16.37
C ARG A 17 -10.45 1.81 -16.55
N GLN A 18 -10.47 2.55 -15.46
CA GLN A 18 -10.28 3.99 -15.45
C GLN A 18 -9.86 4.45 -14.07
N PHE A 19 -9.19 5.59 -13.98
CA PHE A 19 -8.80 6.18 -12.72
C PHE A 19 -8.76 7.71 -12.80
N ILE A 20 -8.86 8.37 -11.64
CA ILE A 20 -8.79 9.81 -11.54
C ILE A 20 -7.41 10.20 -11.00
N TRP A 21 -6.71 11.07 -11.72
CA TRP A 21 -5.43 11.64 -11.28
C TRP A 21 -5.35 13.13 -11.65
N ARG A 22 -5.02 13.99 -10.68
CA ARG A 22 -4.92 15.45 -10.83
C ARG A 22 -6.14 16.08 -11.53
N ASP A 23 -7.33 15.75 -11.03
CA ASP A 23 -8.63 16.22 -11.57
C ASP A 23 -8.94 15.74 -13.00
N ARG A 24 -8.24 14.70 -13.48
CA ARG A 24 -8.43 14.15 -14.82
C ARG A 24 -8.82 12.70 -14.75
N LEU A 25 -9.87 12.34 -15.48
CA LEU A 25 -10.25 10.95 -15.71
C LEU A 25 -9.40 10.36 -16.83
N LEU A 26 -8.61 9.34 -16.51
CA LEU A 26 -7.79 8.59 -17.45
C LEU A 26 -8.45 7.22 -17.69
N LEU A 27 -8.78 6.94 -18.94
CA LEU A 27 -9.32 5.65 -19.37
C LEU A 27 -8.16 4.71 -19.67
N VAL A 28 -8.15 3.53 -19.05
CA VAL A 28 -7.21 2.47 -19.39
C VAL A 28 -7.54 1.95 -20.78
N LYS A 29 -6.55 1.99 -21.66
CA LYS A 29 -6.62 1.51 -23.04
C LYS A 29 -6.08 0.09 -23.15
N GLU A 30 -5.03 -0.21 -22.39
CA GLU A 30 -4.39 -1.51 -22.40
C GLU A 30 -3.75 -1.80 -21.04
N VAL A 31 -3.81 -3.05 -20.57
CA VAL A 31 -3.05 -3.53 -19.42
C VAL A 31 -1.80 -4.23 -19.94
N GLN A 32 -0.63 -3.63 -19.72
CA GLN A 32 0.64 -4.19 -20.19
C GLN A 32 1.16 -5.31 -19.29
N GLY A 33 0.81 -5.29 -18.01
CA GLY A 33 1.22 -6.34 -17.08
C GLY A 33 0.69 -6.12 -15.67
N ARG A 34 0.66 -7.21 -14.92
CA ARG A 34 0.37 -7.21 -13.47
C ARG A 34 1.43 -8.02 -12.75
N TRP A 35 1.83 -7.58 -11.58
CA TRP A 35 2.71 -8.35 -10.69
C TRP A 35 2.44 -8.00 -9.23
N SER A 36 2.61 -8.99 -8.35
CA SER A 36 2.57 -8.75 -6.91
C SER A 36 3.93 -8.25 -6.45
N GLN A 37 3.96 -7.08 -5.82
CA GLN A 37 5.13 -6.53 -5.15
C GLN A 37 4.97 -6.74 -3.64
N ALA A 38 5.82 -7.59 -3.07
CA ALA A 38 5.94 -7.69 -1.63
C ALA A 38 6.47 -6.35 -1.08
N THR A 39 5.71 -5.70 -0.20
CA THR A 39 6.21 -4.53 0.52
C THR A 39 7.45 -4.99 1.30
N PRO A 40 8.59 -4.30 1.18
CA PRO A 40 9.80 -4.80 1.79
C PRO A 40 9.64 -4.76 3.31
N TRP A 41 10.00 -5.88 3.95
CA TRP A 41 9.72 -6.22 5.35
C TRP A 41 10.12 -5.13 6.37
N TRP A 42 11.06 -4.25 6.05
CA TRP A 42 11.49 -3.11 6.89
C TRP A 42 10.48 -1.96 6.96
N SER A 43 9.48 -1.93 6.08
CA SER A 43 8.42 -0.90 6.06
C SER A 43 7.18 -1.30 6.87
N GLY A 44 7.17 -2.50 7.46
CA GLY A 44 6.09 -2.94 8.33
C GLY A 44 6.02 -2.07 9.59
N ARG A 45 4.79 -1.72 10.01
CA ARG A 45 4.50 -1.01 11.28
C ARG A 45 5.22 -1.65 12.48
N GLN A 46 5.43 -2.95 12.43
CA GLN A 46 6.14 -3.77 13.41
C GLN A 46 7.66 -3.57 13.41
N VAL A 47 8.30 -3.30 12.26
CA VAL A 47 9.73 -2.98 12.21
C VAL A 47 9.99 -1.53 12.62
N ARG A 48 9.07 -0.60 12.33
CA ARG A 48 9.13 0.76 12.91
C ARG A 48 8.98 0.73 14.43
N ALA A 49 8.08 -0.10 14.95
CA ALA A 49 7.95 -0.35 16.39
C ALA A 49 9.20 -1.02 16.99
N ALA A 50 9.83 -1.97 16.28
CA ALA A 50 11.07 -2.60 16.71
C ALA A 50 12.31 -1.68 16.61
N ARG A 51 12.29 -0.64 15.76
CA ARG A 51 13.36 0.37 15.62
C ARG A 51 13.36 1.40 16.75
N GLY A 52 12.33 1.44 17.58
CA GLY A 52 12.28 2.30 18.76
C GLY A 52 11.91 3.76 18.49
N GLU A 53 11.05 4.03 17.50
CA GLU A 53 10.39 5.34 17.42
C GLU A 53 9.30 5.39 18.50
N GLU A 54 9.58 6.15 19.56
CA GLU A 54 8.96 6.18 20.89
C GLU A 54 7.42 6.07 20.88
N VAL A 55 6.90 4.88 21.20
CA VAL A 55 5.58 4.79 21.84
C VAL A 55 5.82 5.17 23.29
N ALA A 56 5.15 6.25 23.72
CA ALA A 56 5.21 6.76 25.09
C ALA A 56 5.25 5.62 26.12
N PRO A 57 6.16 5.67 27.12
CA PRO A 57 6.30 4.58 28.07
C PRO A 57 4.99 4.40 28.83
N ALA A 58 4.45 3.18 28.77
CA ALA A 58 3.40 2.69 29.64
C ALA A 58 3.78 2.92 31.12
N PRO A 59 2.81 3.17 32.02
CA PRO A 59 3.10 3.40 33.43
C PRO A 59 3.87 2.21 34.04
N ALA A 60 4.84 2.54 34.89
CA ALA A 60 5.80 1.62 35.50
C ALA A 60 5.14 0.42 36.24
N PRO A 61 5.81 -0.74 36.29
CA PRO A 61 5.27 -1.94 36.92
C PRO A 61 5.15 -1.77 38.44
N THR A 62 3.96 -2.04 38.97
CA THR A 62 3.75 -2.23 40.40
C THR A 62 4.49 -3.50 40.81
N ARG A 63 5.43 -3.36 41.75
CA ARG A 63 6.02 -4.52 42.45
C ARG A 63 4.90 -5.17 43.27
N ASP A 64 4.54 -6.39 42.91
CA ASP A 64 4.44 -7.54 43.80
C ASP A 64 3.97 -8.76 42.99
N GLY A 65 4.82 -9.80 42.95
CA GLY A 65 4.44 -11.21 42.92
C GLY A 65 3.48 -11.79 41.87
N GLU A 66 2.96 -11.04 40.91
CA GLU A 66 2.02 -11.56 39.92
C GLU A 66 2.69 -11.59 38.54
N GLU A 67 3.02 -12.79 38.06
CA GLU A 67 3.40 -12.98 36.67
C GLU A 67 2.28 -12.40 35.80
N PRO A 68 2.55 -11.37 34.97
CA PRO A 68 1.52 -10.82 34.11
C PRO A 68 1.01 -11.95 33.21
N PRO A 69 -0.28 -11.98 32.84
CA PRO A 69 -0.74 -12.92 31.84
C PRO A 69 0.17 -12.75 30.65
N ARG A 70 0.92 -13.81 30.32
CA ARG A 70 1.82 -13.86 29.17
C ARG A 70 0.97 -13.39 28.01
N ALA A 71 1.16 -12.14 27.62
CA ALA A 71 0.35 -11.53 26.58
C ALA A 71 0.48 -12.46 25.39
N GLU A 72 -0.58 -13.18 25.09
CA GLU A 72 -0.71 -13.91 23.86
C GLU A 72 -0.65 -12.81 22.82
N VAL A 73 0.56 -12.51 22.34
CA VAL A 73 0.76 -11.63 21.20
C VAL A 73 -0.01 -12.34 20.10
N PRO A 74 -1.20 -11.85 19.69
CA PRO A 74 -1.91 -12.48 18.60
C PRO A 74 -0.91 -12.50 17.45
N PRO A 75 -0.81 -13.62 16.69
CA PRO A 75 0.10 -13.62 15.57
C PRO A 75 -0.29 -12.43 14.71
N ALA A 76 0.60 -11.44 14.59
CA ALA A 76 0.47 -10.31 13.70
C ALA A 76 0.64 -10.77 12.23
N ARG A 77 0.01 -11.91 11.90
CA ARG A 77 0.04 -12.57 10.61
C ARG A 77 -0.68 -11.75 9.54
N GLY A 78 -1.48 -10.75 9.92
CA GLY A 78 -2.22 -9.91 8.97
C GLY A 78 -1.50 -8.64 8.50
N ASP A 79 -0.49 -8.14 9.22
CA ASP A 79 0.04 -6.78 8.99
C ASP A 79 1.47 -6.75 8.43
N LEU A 80 2.17 -7.90 8.40
CA LEU A 80 3.61 -7.96 8.13
C LEU A 80 3.98 -8.00 6.64
N LEU A 81 3.00 -8.17 5.76
CA LEU A 81 3.20 -8.31 4.32
C LEU A 81 1.98 -7.75 3.60
N SER A 82 1.71 -6.45 3.66
CA SER A 82 0.73 -5.87 2.75
C SER A 82 1.22 -6.09 1.32
N GLU A 83 0.78 -7.17 0.69
CA GLU A 83 1.08 -7.47 -0.70
C GLU A 83 0.45 -6.35 -1.53
N ARG A 84 1.28 -5.67 -2.31
CA ARG A 84 0.81 -4.62 -3.20
C ARG A 84 0.76 -5.19 -4.60
N GLU A 85 -0.44 -5.31 -5.16
CA GLU A 85 -0.58 -5.69 -6.55
C GLU A 85 -0.34 -4.46 -7.43
N VAL A 86 0.66 -4.54 -8.30
CA VAL A 86 1.02 -3.46 -9.22
C VAL A 86 0.51 -3.80 -10.61
N TRP A 87 -0.20 -2.85 -11.19
CA TRP A 87 -0.77 -2.90 -12.53
C TRP A 87 -0.10 -1.86 -13.40
N ARG A 88 0.57 -2.30 -14.46
CA ARG A 88 1.06 -1.41 -15.51
C ARG A 88 0.00 -1.28 -16.59
N VAL A 89 -0.47 -0.07 -16.77
CA VAL A 89 -1.54 0.25 -17.70
C VAL A 89 -1.14 1.37 -18.63
N GLU A 90 -1.54 1.28 -19.87
CA GLU A 90 -1.58 2.42 -20.76
C GLU A 90 -2.94 3.11 -20.59
N ALA A 91 -2.93 4.40 -20.29
CA ALA A 91 -4.16 5.16 -20.11
C ALA A 91 -4.10 6.52 -20.77
N GLY A 92 -5.27 7.10 -21.02
CA GLY A 92 -5.36 8.41 -21.62
C GLY A 92 -6.75 9.04 -21.60
N ASN A 93 -6.81 10.34 -21.87
CA ASN A 93 -8.04 11.14 -21.89
C ASN A 93 -8.27 11.86 -23.24
N GLY A 94 -7.70 11.34 -24.32
CA GLY A 94 -7.77 11.93 -25.66
C GLY A 94 -6.59 12.86 -25.95
N SER A 95 -6.32 13.83 -25.08
CA SER A 95 -5.18 14.76 -25.22
C SER A 95 -3.89 14.26 -24.56
N HIS A 96 -4.01 13.36 -23.59
CA HIS A 96 -2.89 12.74 -22.90
C HIS A 96 -2.98 11.23 -23.03
N ARG A 97 -1.87 10.58 -23.34
CA ARG A 97 -1.71 9.12 -23.35
C ARG A 97 -0.34 8.81 -22.77
N GLY A 98 -0.29 7.84 -21.86
CA GLY A 98 0.96 7.45 -21.21
C GLY A 98 0.84 6.11 -20.51
N VAL A 99 1.96 5.62 -20.02
CA VAL A 99 2.03 4.38 -19.23
C VAL A 99 2.10 4.72 -17.75
N TYR A 100 1.24 4.10 -16.96
CA TYR A 100 1.04 4.34 -15.54
C TYR A 100 1.18 3.03 -14.76
N GLU A 101 1.80 3.10 -13.60
CA GLU A 101 1.85 2.00 -12.63
C GLU A 101 0.92 2.32 -11.47
N LEU A 102 -0.15 1.52 -11.33
CA LEU A 102 -1.14 1.63 -10.28
C LEU A 102 -0.86 0.52 -9.24
N ALA A 103 -0.69 0.88 -7.98
CA ALA A 103 -0.47 -0.09 -6.92
C ALA A 103 -1.69 -0.17 -6.00
N ARG A 104 -2.23 -1.38 -5.85
CA ARG A 104 -3.34 -1.69 -4.94
C ARG A 104 -2.82 -2.46 -3.74
N THR A 105 -3.20 -2.03 -2.54
CA THR A 105 -2.99 -2.84 -1.33
C THR A 105 -4.12 -3.86 -1.19
N VAL A 106 -3.79 -5.15 -1.17
CA VAL A 106 -4.77 -6.26 -1.24
C VAL A 106 -5.79 -6.21 -0.08
N ASP A 107 -5.36 -5.89 1.14
CA ASP A 107 -6.22 -5.84 2.34
C ASP A 107 -6.95 -4.51 2.58
N ALA A 108 -6.61 -3.42 1.88
CA ALA A 108 -7.06 -2.07 2.22
C ALA A 108 -7.86 -1.36 1.11
N ASP A 109 -8.08 -2.02 -0.04
CA ASP A 109 -8.62 -1.44 -1.28
C ASP A 109 -8.01 -0.05 -1.64
N ASN A 110 -6.77 0.16 -1.18
CA ASN A 110 -6.11 1.45 -1.29
C ASN A 110 -5.27 1.45 -2.58
N TRP A 111 -5.64 2.34 -3.50
CA TRP A 111 -4.97 2.53 -4.77
C TRP A 111 -4.09 3.77 -4.74
N VAL A 112 -2.85 3.60 -5.18
CA VAL A 112 -1.91 4.71 -5.36
C VAL A 112 -1.32 4.70 -6.77
N LEU A 113 -1.08 5.89 -7.32
CA LEU A 113 -0.27 6.03 -8.52
C LEU A 113 1.19 5.89 -8.12
N GLN A 114 1.80 4.75 -8.45
CA GLN A 114 3.19 4.47 -8.13
C GLN A 114 4.12 5.28 -9.03
N ALA A 115 3.98 5.15 -10.36
CA ALA A 115 4.84 5.84 -11.30
C ALA A 115 4.15 6.14 -12.63
N VAL A 116 4.71 7.10 -13.36
CA VAL A 116 4.40 7.42 -14.75
C VAL A 116 5.65 7.17 -15.57
N LEU A 117 5.56 6.30 -16.59
CA LEU A 117 6.69 5.84 -17.40
C LEU A 117 6.85 6.61 -18.71
N ASP A 118 5.82 7.33 -19.13
CA ASP A 118 5.88 8.33 -20.21
C ASP A 118 6.88 9.47 -19.89
#